data_AF-A0A536YIE4-F1
#
_entry.id   AF-A0A536YIE4-F1
#
_cell.length_a   1.000
_cell.length_b   1.000
_cell.length_c   1.000
_cell.angle_alpha   90.00
_cell.angle_beta   90.00
_cell.angle_gamma   90.00
#
_symmetry.space_group_name_H-M   'P 1'
#
loop_
_entity.id
_entity.type
_entity.pdbx_description
1 polymer ?
#
loop_
_entity_poly.entity_id
_entity_poly.type
_entity_poly.pdbx_seq_one_letter_code
_entity_poly.pdbx_strand_id
1 'polypeptide(L)'
;GHLAALETMQRERRGMTVNLGTGRGVSVLETVRAFERASGRAVPIERVARRAGDVAECYADPSLAEKILGWKATYTLEDMCRDTWRWQSMNPHGYREESRK
;
A
#
# COMPACT_ATOMS: atom_id res chain seq x y z
N GLY A 1 -9.66 5.22 5.00
CA GLY A 1 -9.15 4.47 6.15
C GLY A 1 -9.13 5.37 7.37
N HIS A 2 -8.05 6.14 7.56
CA HIS A 2 -7.89 7.02 8.73
C HIS A 2 -9.00 8.05 8.91
N LEU A 3 -9.47 8.71 7.84
CA LEU A 3 -10.58 9.65 7.93
C LEU A 3 -11.87 8.97 8.43
N ALA A 4 -12.25 7.85 7.82
CA ALA A 4 -13.42 7.07 8.26
C ALA A 4 -13.31 6.58 9.72
N ALA A 5 -12.10 6.25 10.17
CA ALA A 5 -11.82 5.91 11.56
C ALA A 5 -12.04 7.12 12.49
N LEU A 6 -11.52 8.31 12.13
CA LEU A 6 -11.72 9.55 12.89
C LEU A 6 -13.20 9.93 12.98
N GLU A 7 -13.92 9.90 11.86
CA GLU A 7 -15.36 10.18 11.82
C GLU A 7 -16.14 9.22 12.72
N THR A 8 -15.82 7.93 12.67
CA THR A 8 -16.45 6.92 13.52
C THR A 8 -16.10 7.14 15.00
N MET A 9 -14.84 7.46 15.33
CA MET A 9 -14.43 7.76 16.70
C MET A 9 -15.16 8.99 17.26
N GLN A 10 -15.37 10.03 16.44
CA GLN A 10 -16.12 11.21 16.84
C GLN A 10 -17.60 10.90 17.06
N ARG A 11 -18.21 10.09 16.18
CA ARG A 11 -19.62 9.68 16.29
C ARG A 11 -19.87 8.78 17.51
N GLU A 12 -19.04 7.76 17.70
CA GLU A 12 -19.23 6.73 18.74
C GLU A 12 -18.60 7.11 20.10
N ARG A 13 -17.80 8.19 20.13
CA ARG A 13 -17.02 8.66 21.30
C ARG A 13 -16.20 7.55 21.97
N ARG A 14 -15.67 6.62 21.16
CA ARG A 14 -14.88 5.46 21.62
C ARG A 14 -13.71 5.18 20.69
N GLY A 15 -12.58 4.77 21.26
CA GLY A 15 -11.46 4.21 20.50
C GLY A 15 -11.78 2.86 19.87
N MET A 16 -11.02 2.50 18.84
CA MET A 16 -11.13 1.20 18.17
C MET A 16 -9.78 0.77 17.58
N THR A 17 -9.65 -0.53 17.36
CA THR A 17 -8.53 -1.13 16.63
C THR A 17 -9.09 -1.93 15.47
N VAL A 18 -8.65 -1.62 14.26
CA VAL A 18 -9.07 -2.29 13.03
C VAL A 18 -7.87 -2.47 12.09
N ASN A 19 -7.86 -3.52 11.29
CA ASN A 19 -6.87 -3.67 10.23
C ASN A 19 -7.29 -2.89 9.00
N LEU A 20 -6.39 -2.10 8.44
CA LEU A 20 -6.58 -1.44 7.14
C LEU A 20 -5.68 -2.13 6.12
N GLY A 21 -6.30 -2.82 5.18
CA GLY A 21 -5.61 -3.49 4.09
C GLY A 21 -6.61 -4.05 3.08
N THR A 22 -6.10 -4.70 2.04
CA THR A 22 -6.91 -5.21 0.94
C THR A 22 -7.53 -6.58 1.21
N GLY A 23 -7.06 -7.31 2.24
CA GLY A 23 -7.43 -8.73 2.41
C GLY A 23 -6.63 -9.70 1.54
N ARG A 24 -5.81 -9.19 0.62
CA ARG A 24 -5.13 -9.99 -0.39
C ARG A 24 -3.63 -9.99 -0.17
N GLY A 25 -3.06 -11.18 0.05
CA GLY A 25 -1.63 -11.40 -0.02
C GLY A 25 -1.10 -11.22 -1.43
N VAL A 26 0.07 -10.58 -1.56
CA VAL A 26 0.79 -10.40 -2.82
C VAL A 26 2.24 -10.77 -2.58
N SER A 27 2.76 -11.70 -3.38
CA SER A 27 4.17 -12.08 -3.32
C SER A 27 5.08 -11.02 -3.92
N VAL A 28 6.36 -11.04 -3.55
CA VAL A 28 7.38 -10.15 -4.12
C VAL A 28 7.41 -10.23 -5.65
N LEU A 29 7.34 -11.43 -6.21
CA LEU A 29 7.40 -11.62 -7.66
C LEU A 29 6.14 -11.14 -8.38
N GLU A 30 4.96 -11.22 -7.76
CA GLU A 30 3.74 -10.63 -8.32
C GLU A 30 3.83 -9.11 -8.37
N THR A 31 4.34 -8.47 -7.31
CA THR A 31 4.58 -7.02 -7.29
C THR A 31 5.56 -6.61 -8.38
N VAL A 32 6.67 -7.33 -8.56
CA VAL A 32 7.63 -7.03 -9.62
C VAL A 32 6.97 -7.12 -11.00
N ARG A 33 6.27 -8.22 -11.29
CA ARG A 33 5.55 -8.39 -12.57
C ARG A 33 4.50 -7.32 -12.81
N ALA A 34 3.77 -6.90 -11.77
CA ALA A 34 2.79 -5.81 -11.87
C ALA A 34 3.47 -4.48 -12.18
N PHE A 35 4.63 -4.24 -11.57
CA PHE A 35 5.43 -3.05 -11.84
C PHE A 35 6.00 -3.05 -13.26
N GLU A 36 6.53 -4.18 -13.75
CA GLU A 36 7.02 -4.31 -15.13
C GLU A 36 5.93 -4.00 -16.17
N ARG A 37 4.70 -4.47 -15.94
CA ARG A 37 3.53 -4.14 -16.77
C ARG A 37 3.23 -2.64 -16.73
N ALA A 38 3.28 -2.02 -15.55
CA ALA A 38 3.00 -0.60 -15.38
C ALA A 38 4.08 0.30 -16.01
N SER A 39 5.36 -0.09 -15.92
CA SER A 39 6.47 0.70 -16.44
C SER A 39 6.81 0.39 -17.90
N GLY A 40 6.35 -0.74 -18.45
CA GLY A 40 6.75 -1.23 -19.77
C GLY A 40 8.24 -1.60 -19.84
N ARG A 41 8.86 -1.91 -18.70
CA ARG A 41 10.31 -2.13 -18.56
C ARG A 41 10.55 -3.36 -17.71
N ALA A 42 11.53 -4.16 -18.10
CA ALA A 42 12.00 -5.26 -17.27
C ALA A 42 12.66 -4.73 -15.99
N VAL A 43 12.39 -5.38 -14.87
CA VAL A 43 12.99 -5.08 -13.58
C VAL A 43 14.02 -6.17 -13.26
N PRO A 44 15.32 -5.85 -13.19
CA PRO A 44 16.34 -6.83 -12.83
C PRO A 44 16.10 -7.39 -11.42
N ILE A 45 16.17 -8.71 -11.26
CA ILE A 45 15.97 -9.41 -9.98
C ILE A 45 17.18 -10.29 -9.70
N GLU A 46 17.69 -10.21 -8.47
CA GLU A 46 18.66 -11.15 -7.92
C GLU A 46 18.06 -11.82 -6.68
N ARG A 47 18.21 -13.15 -6.58
CA ARG A 47 17.76 -13.89 -5.40
C ARG A 47 18.85 -13.87 -4.35
N VAL A 48 18.57 -13.23 -3.23
CA VAL A 48 19.47 -13.15 -2.07
C VAL A 48 18.91 -13.93 -0.89
N ALA A 49 19.73 -14.09 0.17
CA ALA A 49 19.30 -14.72 1.41
C ALA A 49 18.12 -13.97 2.05
N ARG A 50 17.33 -14.68 2.87
CA ARG A 50 16.25 -14.05 3.64
C ARG A 50 16.82 -12.98 4.56
N ARG A 51 16.17 -11.81 4.59
CA ARG A 51 16.48 -10.77 5.56
C ARG A 51 15.98 -11.21 6.94
N ALA A 52 16.86 -11.16 7.95
CA ALA A 52 16.49 -11.54 9.31
C ALA A 52 15.32 -10.70 9.82
N GLY A 53 14.31 -11.35 10.39
CA GLY A 53 13.08 -10.72 10.88
C GLY A 53 11.90 -10.73 9.89
N ASP A 54 12.12 -11.02 8.61
CA ASP A 54 11.02 -11.16 7.66
C ASP A 54 10.22 -12.44 7.94
N VAL A 55 8.91 -12.29 8.12
CA VAL A 55 7.95 -13.40 8.17
C VAL A 55 7.60 -13.87 6.75
N ALA A 56 7.13 -15.11 6.61
CA ALA A 56 6.81 -15.67 5.29
C ALA A 56 5.63 -14.93 4.63
N GLU A 57 4.55 -14.70 5.37
CA GLU A 57 3.32 -14.09 4.88
C GLU A 57 2.66 -13.27 5.99
N CYS A 58 2.13 -12.09 5.64
CA CYS A 58 1.34 -11.25 6.53
C CYS A 58 0.41 -10.38 5.69
N TYR A 59 -0.90 -10.52 5.89
CA TYR A 59 -1.91 -9.71 5.23
C TYR A 59 -3.07 -9.45 6.18
N ALA A 60 -3.74 -8.30 6.01
CA ALA A 60 -4.83 -7.87 6.86
C ALA A 60 -6.10 -8.69 6.62
N ASP A 61 -6.88 -9.00 7.66
CA ASP A 61 -8.33 -9.23 7.54
C ASP A 61 -9.05 -7.88 7.76
N PRO A 62 -9.60 -7.24 6.71
CA PRO A 62 -10.25 -5.94 6.81
C PRO A 62 -11.74 -6.01 7.17
N SER A 63 -12.29 -7.21 7.45
CA SER A 63 -13.74 -7.40 7.66
C SER A 63 -14.31 -6.51 8.77
N LEU A 64 -13.52 -6.26 9.83
CA LEU A 64 -13.93 -5.36 10.92
C LEU A 64 -13.99 -3.89 10.49
N ALA A 65 -13.06 -3.45 9.64
CA ALA A 65 -13.05 -2.09 9.10
C ALA A 65 -14.23 -1.86 8.16
N GLU A 66 -14.57 -2.84 7.32
CA GLU A 66 -15.74 -2.79 6.44
C GLU A 66 -17.03 -2.67 7.27
N LYS A 67 -17.18 -3.48 8.32
CA LYS A 67 -18.37 -3.49 9.19
C LYS A 67 -18.55 -2.20 9.99
N ILE A 68 -17.48 -1.69 10.62
CA ILE A 68 -17.60 -0.59 11.60
C ILE A 68 -17.40 0.78 10.93
N LEU A 69 -16.49 0.87 9.96
CA LEU A 69 -16.16 2.13 9.29
C LEU A 69 -16.93 2.32 7.98
N GLY A 70 -17.56 1.27 7.44
CA GLY A 70 -18.05 1.27 6.06
C GLY A 70 -16.92 1.42 5.04
N TRP A 71 -15.67 1.16 5.44
CA TRP A 71 -14.49 1.41 4.63
C TRP A 71 -13.93 0.12 4.05
N LYS A 72 -13.57 0.16 2.77
CA LYS A 72 -12.89 -0.91 2.05
C LYS A 72 -11.84 -0.33 1.11
N ALA A 73 -10.73 -1.04 0.91
CA ALA A 73 -9.77 -0.68 -0.13
C ALA A 73 -10.38 -0.91 -1.51
N THR A 74 -10.29 0.08 -2.40
CA THR A 74 -10.90 0.06 -3.73
C THR A 74 -9.90 -0.01 -4.89
N TYR A 75 -8.62 0.21 -4.61
CA TYR A 75 -7.54 0.16 -5.61
C TYR A 75 -6.87 -1.21 -5.65
N THR A 76 -6.48 -1.61 -6.85
CA THR A 76 -5.79 -2.88 -7.13
C THR A 76 -4.27 -2.72 -7.06
N LEU A 77 -3.54 -3.85 -7.10
CA LEU A 77 -2.07 -3.83 -7.22
C LEU A 77 -1.63 -3.11 -8.50
N GLU A 78 -2.35 -3.32 -9.60
CA GLU A 78 -2.11 -2.66 -10.88
C GLU A 78 -2.26 -1.13 -10.77
N ASP A 79 -3.29 -0.66 -10.07
CA ASP A 79 -3.48 0.78 -9.82
C ASP A 79 -2.30 1.36 -9.02
N MET A 80 -1.90 0.66 -7.95
CA MET A 80 -0.78 1.05 -7.10
C MET A 80 0.51 1.16 -7.91
N CYS A 81 0.84 0.15 -8.73
CA CYS A 81 2.04 0.14 -9.55
C CYS A 81 2.01 1.24 -10.62
N ARG A 82 0.88 1.44 -11.30
CA ARG A 82 0.70 2.50 -12.31
C ARG A 82 0.93 3.87 -11.70
N ASP A 83 0.27 4.18 -10.59
CA ASP A 83 0.35 5.51 -9.99
C ASP A 83 1.74 5.77 -9.39
N THR A 84 2.38 4.74 -8.83
CA THR A 84 3.77 4.79 -8.39
C THR A 84 4.72 5.08 -9.54
N TRP A 85 4.59 4.38 -10.68
CA TRP A 85 5.42 4.62 -11.85
C TRP A 85 5.20 6.02 -12.43
N ARG A 86 3.94 6.47 -12.52
CA ARG A 86 3.61 7.84 -12.94
C ARG A 86 4.31 8.88 -12.05
N TRP A 87 4.23 8.73 -10.73
CA TRP A 87 4.90 9.63 -9.81
C TRP A 87 6.41 9.62 -10.00
N GLN A 88 7.03 8.43 -10.00
CA GLN A 88 8.50 8.29 -10.07
C GLN A 88 9.06 8.77 -11.41
N SER A 89 8.36 8.53 -12.51
CA SER A 89 8.77 9.00 -13.85
C SER A 89 8.70 10.52 -13.99
N MET A 90 7.71 11.16 -13.36
CA MET A 90 7.56 12.62 -13.34
C MET A 90 8.47 13.30 -12.30
N ASN A 91 8.86 12.58 -11.25
CA ASN A 91 9.65 13.10 -10.12
C ASN A 91 10.83 12.17 -9.84
N PRO A 92 11.80 12.05 -10.77
CA PRO A 92 12.89 11.07 -10.65
C PRO A 92 13.77 11.30 -9.41
N HIS A 93 13.81 12.53 -8.90
CA HIS A 93 14.55 12.92 -7.71
C HIS A 93 13.66 13.16 -6.48
N GLY A 94 12.39 12.72 -6.52
CA GLY A 94 11.43 12.95 -5.45
C GLY A 94 10.98 14.41 -5.35
N TYR A 95 10.58 14.81 -4.14
CA TYR A 95 10.23 16.21 -3.87
C TYR A 95 11.48 17.09 -3.91
N ARG A 96 11.38 18.25 -4.56
CA ARG A 96 12.44 19.26 -4.47
C ARG A 96 12.46 19.81 -3.05
N GLU A 97 13.64 19.91 -2.45
CA GLU A 97 13.78 20.68 -1.21
C GLU A 97 13.44 22.14 -1.51
N GLU A 98 12.42 22.68 -0.84
CA GLU A 98 12.29 24.12 -0.74
C GLU A 98 13.50 24.61 0.05
N SER A 99 14.39 25.34 -0.61
CA SER A 99 15.43 26.12 0.06
C SER A 99 14.74 27.11 1.00
N ARG A 100 14.59 26.73 2.28
CA ARG A 100 14.24 27.64 3.36
C ARG A 100 15.27 28.78 3.37
N LYS A 101 14.85 29.95 2.91
CA LYS A 101 15.51 31.22 3.21
C LYS A 101 14.94 31.78 4.50
#